data_AF-A0AAW1US01-F1
#
_entry.id   AF-A0AAW1US01-F1
#
_cell.length_a   1.000
_cell.length_b   1.000
_cell.length_c   1.000
_cell.angle_alpha   90.00
_cell.angle_beta   90.00
_cell.angle_gamma   90.00
#
_symmetry.space_group_name_H-M   'P 1'
#
loop_
_entity.id
_entity.type
_entity.pdbx_description
1 polymer ?
#
loop_
_entity_poly.entity_id
_entity_poly.type
_entity_poly.pdbx_seq_one_letter_code
_entity_poly.pdbx_strand_id
1 'polypeptide(L)'
;MVICMSPVGDAFRRRCRMFPSLVNNCTIDWFEKWPREALLSVAQSALKRLGDEDMVLRLSNLCVIIHESVENMTIRFYEEMKDTIPLPAVI
;
A
#
# COMPACT_ATOMS: atom_id res chain seq x y z
N MET A 1 10.29 -21.29 -0.10
CA MET A 1 9.21 -20.94 0.85
C MET A 1 9.20 -19.42 0.97
N VAL A 2 8.03 -18.78 0.90
CA VAL A 2 7.88 -17.32 1.00
C VAL A 2 6.96 -17.04 2.18
N ILE A 3 7.31 -16.07 3.02
CA ILE A 3 6.50 -15.63 4.15
C ILE A 3 6.18 -14.16 3.95
N CYS A 4 4.89 -13.81 3.99
CA CYS A 4 4.45 -12.41 3.92
C CYS A 4 4.18 -11.88 5.33
N MET A 5 4.79 -10.75 5.67
CA MET A 5 4.63 -10.11 6.99
C MET A 5 4.42 -8.61 6.79
N SER A 6 3.56 -8.00 7.60
CA SER A 6 3.44 -6.55 7.61
C SER A 6 4.63 -5.95 8.36
N PRO A 7 5.31 -4.93 7.79
CA PRO A 7 6.36 -4.19 8.48
C PRO A 7 5.80 -3.24 9.56
N VAL A 8 4.49 -3.00 9.56
CA VAL A 8 3.84 -2.04 10.45
C VAL A 8 3.82 -2.59 11.88
N GLY A 9 4.43 -1.84 12.80
CA GLY A 9 4.48 -2.13 14.23
C GLY A 9 5.61 -3.07 14.66
N ASP A 10 5.60 -3.49 15.93
CA ASP A 10 6.73 -4.20 16.55
C ASP A 10 6.73 -5.73 16.33
N ALA A 11 5.67 -6.28 15.76
CA ALA A 11 5.52 -7.73 15.60
C ALA A 11 6.60 -8.34 14.69
N PHE A 12 6.85 -7.70 13.53
CA PHE A 12 7.91 -8.12 12.60
C PHE A 12 9.28 -8.08 13.29
N ARG A 13 9.61 -6.95 13.93
CA ARG A 13 10.87 -6.74 14.67
C ARG A 13 11.09 -7.75 15.80
N ARG A 14 10.02 -8.15 16.51
CA ARG A 14 10.10 -9.20 17.53
C ARG A 14 10.38 -10.58 16.93
N ARG A 15 9.73 -10.93 15.81
CA ARG A 15 9.95 -12.22 15.14
C ARG A 15 11.34 -12.36 14.55
N CYS A 16 11.89 -11.30 13.94
CA CYS A 16 13.28 -11.32 13.47
C CYS A 16 14.29 -11.55 14.60
N ARG A 17 14.02 -11.03 15.82
CA ARG A 17 14.86 -11.27 17.01
C ARG A 17 14.74 -12.69 17.56
N MET A 18 13.53 -13.27 17.53
CA MET A 18 13.31 -14.65 18.00
C MET A 18 13.87 -15.70 17.02
N PHE A 19 13.92 -15.39 15.72
CA PHE A 19 14.33 -16.30 14.66
C PHE A 19 15.38 -15.65 13.74
N PRO A 20 16.67 -15.64 14.13
CA PRO A 20 17.73 -14.97 13.35
C PRO A 20 17.93 -15.55 11.94
N SER A 21 17.52 -16.80 11.71
CA SER A 21 17.53 -17.41 10.38
C SER A 21 16.64 -16.69 9.36
N LEU A 22 15.61 -15.95 9.80
CA LEU A 22 14.77 -15.14 8.91
C LEU A 22 15.51 -13.96 8.28
N VAL A 23 16.58 -13.50 8.92
CA VAL A 23 17.40 -12.40 8.40
C VAL A 23 18.65 -12.94 7.71
N ASN A 24 19.23 -14.02 8.24
CA ASN A 24 20.49 -14.58 7.72
C ASN A 24 20.30 -15.47 6.49
N ASN A 25 19.19 -16.23 6.43
CA ASN A 25 18.98 -17.25 5.39
C ASN A 25 17.78 -16.92 4.48
N CYS A 26 17.18 -15.74 4.61
CA CYS A 26 16.09 -15.29 3.75
C CYS A 26 16.38 -13.88 3.23
N THR A 27 15.97 -13.61 2.00
CA THR A 27 15.98 -12.27 1.42
C THR A 27 14.70 -11.55 1.83
N ILE A 28 14.84 -10.35 2.37
CA ILE A 28 13.71 -9.47 2.69
C ILE A 28 13.44 -8.60 1.46
N ASP A 29 12.22 -8.69 0.94
CA ASP A 29 11.75 -7.86 -0.16
C ASP A 29 10.68 -6.89 0.38
N TRP A 30 10.86 -5.60 0.13
CA TRP A 30 9.97 -4.55 0.63
C TRP A 30 8.97 -4.15 -0.44
N PHE A 31 7.69 -4.30 -0.12
CA PHE A 31 6.61 -3.86 -1.01
C PHE A 31 6.26 -2.41 -0.72
N GLU A 32 6.72 -1.53 -1.59
CA GLU A 32 6.35 -0.12 -1.56
C GLU A 32 4.98 0.13 -2.19
N LYS A 33 4.50 1.36 -2.04
CA LYS A 33 3.33 1.84 -2.75
C LYS A 33 3.52 1.66 -4.27
N TRP A 34 2.43 1.32 -4.94
CA TRP A 34 2.40 1.23 -6.39
C TRP A 34 2.63 2.61 -7.03
N PRO A 35 3.62 2.76 -7.92
CA PRO A 35 3.80 3.99 -8.67
C PRO A 35 2.63 4.17 -9.65
N ARG A 36 2.44 5.41 -10.10
CA ARG A 36 1.34 5.81 -10.96
C ARG A 36 1.27 4.99 -12.25
N GLU A 37 2.42 4.69 -12.81
CA GLU A 37 2.60 3.90 -14.03
C GLU A 37 2.13 2.45 -13.83
N ALA A 38 2.40 1.87 -12.67
CA ALA A 38 1.97 0.51 -12.34
C ALA A 38 0.44 0.45 -12.16
N LEU A 39 -0.14 1.47 -11.50
CA LEU A 39 -1.60 1.60 -11.39
C LEU A 39 -2.25 1.74 -12.77
N LEU A 40 -1.66 2.55 -13.66
CA LEU A 40 -2.16 2.73 -15.02
C LEU A 40 -2.10 1.42 -15.81
N SER A 41 -0.99 0.68 -15.73
CA SER A 41 -0.81 -0.61 -16.42
C SER A 41 -1.81 -1.66 -15.97
N VAL A 42 -2.09 -1.74 -14.66
CA VAL A 42 -3.10 -2.65 -14.12
C VAL A 42 -4.50 -2.23 -14.55
N ALA A 43 -4.81 -0.94 -14.50
CA ALA A 43 -6.12 -0.45 -14.91
C ALA A 43 -6.37 -0.73 -16.41
N GLN A 44 -5.38 -0.49 -17.27
CA GLN A 44 -5.45 -0.82 -18.70
C GLN A 44 -5.64 -2.32 -18.92
N SER A 45 -4.89 -3.15 -18.19
CA SER A 45 -4.98 -4.61 -18.29
C SER A 45 -6.35 -5.13 -17.83
N ALA A 46 -6.91 -4.56 -16.77
CA ALA A 46 -8.22 -4.90 -16.25
C ALA A 46 -9.36 -4.49 -17.20
N LEU A 47 -9.23 -3.32 -17.84
CA LEU A 47 -10.24 -2.74 -18.71
C LEU A 47 -10.11 -3.19 -20.18
N LYS A 48 -9.05 -3.90 -20.55
CA LYS A 48 -8.77 -4.38 -21.91
C LYS A 48 -9.96 -5.08 -22.60
N ARG A 49 -10.84 -5.73 -21.83
CA ARG A 49 -12.03 -6.45 -22.36
C ARG A 49 -13.12 -5.52 -22.91
N LEU A 50 -13.07 -4.21 -22.64
CA LEU A 50 -14.02 -3.23 -23.18
C LEU A 50 -13.83 -2.99 -24.69
N GLY A 51 -12.66 -3.34 -25.26
CA GLY A 51 -12.41 -3.32 -26.70
C GLY A 51 -12.19 -1.94 -27.32
N ASP A 52 -12.69 -0.86 -26.70
CA ASP A 52 -12.44 0.52 -27.12
C ASP A 52 -11.20 1.11 -26.42
N GLU A 53 -10.11 1.29 -27.17
CA GLU A 53 -8.82 1.76 -26.65
C GLU A 53 -8.89 3.15 -26.02
N ASP A 54 -9.69 4.05 -26.59
CA ASP A 54 -9.81 5.43 -26.12
C ASP A 54 -10.61 5.52 -24.81
N MET A 55 -11.67 4.72 -24.70
CA MET A 55 -12.41 4.53 -23.45
C MET A 55 -11.56 3.85 -22.38
N VAL A 56 -10.79 2.81 -22.73
CA VAL A 56 -9.86 2.13 -21.81
C VAL A 56 -8.83 3.11 -21.28
N LEU A 57 -8.24 3.96 -22.12
CA LEU A 57 -7.25 4.95 -21.69
C LEU A 57 -7.85 5.97 -20.73
N ARG A 58 -9.03 6.54 -21.04
CA ARG A 58 -9.69 7.53 -20.17
C ARG A 58 -10.08 6.93 -18.81
N LEU A 59 -10.70 5.74 -18.82
CA LEU A 59 -11.10 5.07 -17.58
C LEU A 59 -9.90 4.65 -16.74
N SER A 60 -8.81 4.19 -17.37
CA SER A 60 -7.59 3.82 -16.64
C SER A 60 -6.98 5.03 -15.93
N ASN A 61 -6.91 6.18 -16.60
CA ASN A 61 -6.45 7.42 -15.97
C ASN A 61 -7.38 7.86 -14.81
N LEU A 62 -8.69 7.72 -14.98
CA LEU A 62 -9.65 8.02 -13.91
C LEU A 62 -9.44 7.12 -12.69
N CYS A 63 -9.24 5.81 -12.89
CA CYS A 63 -8.95 4.87 -11.79
C CYS A 63 -7.70 5.30 -11.01
N VAL A 64 -6.63 5.69 -11.71
CA VAL A 64 -5.39 6.18 -11.09
C VAL A 64 -5.65 7.41 -10.22
N ILE A 65 -6.39 8.41 -10.75
CA ILE A 65 -6.72 9.64 -10.02
C ILE A 65 -7.54 9.34 -8.76
N ILE A 66 -8.52 8.42 -8.86
CA ILE A 66 -9.33 8.02 -7.71
C ILE A 66 -8.46 7.37 -6.63
N HIS A 67 -7.56 6.45 -7.02
CA HIS A 67 -6.65 5.81 -6.08
C HIS A 67 -5.74 6.81 -5.37
N GLU A 68 -5.12 7.74 -6.10
CA GLU A 68 -4.28 8.79 -5.53
C GLU A 68 -5.08 9.73 -4.61
N SER A 69 -6.32 10.06 -4.98
CA SER A 69 -7.20 10.91 -4.18
C SER A 69 -7.57 10.27 -2.84
N VAL A 70 -7.97 8.99 -2.85
CA VAL A 70 -8.32 8.26 -1.62
C VAL A 70 -7.12 8.12 -0.70
N GLU A 71 -5.94 7.88 -1.26
CA GLU A 71 -4.71 7.78 -0.48
C GLU A 71 -4.36 9.10 0.21
N ASN A 72 -4.37 10.21 -0.53
CA ASN A 72 -4.14 11.54 0.04
C ASN A 72 -5.17 11.87 1.13
N MET A 73 -6.44 11.51 0.92
CA MET A 73 -7.48 11.71 1.93
C MET A 73 -7.24 10.85 3.18
N THR A 74 -6.79 9.61 3.00
CA THR A 74 -6.48 8.68 4.10
C THR A 74 -5.31 9.20 4.95
N ILE A 75 -4.28 9.77 4.32
CA ILE A 75 -3.16 10.41 5.01
C ILE A 75 -3.65 11.59 5.85
N ARG A 76 -4.41 12.51 5.22
CA ARG A 76 -4.97 13.67 5.92
C ARG A 76 -5.84 13.28 7.10
N PHE A 77 -6.73 12.31 6.90
CA PHE A 77 -7.60 11.80 7.95
C PHE A 77 -6.81 11.21 9.12
N TYR A 78 -5.73 10.47 8.83
CA TYR A 78 -4.86 9.89 9.85
C TYR A 78 -4.09 10.96 10.65
N GLU A 79 -3.63 12.02 10.00
CA GLU A 79 -3.01 13.18 10.64
C GLU A 79 -4.00 13.92 11.55
N GLU A 80 -5.19 14.24 11.05
CA GLU A 80 -6.25 14.90 11.83
C GLU A 80 -6.68 14.06 13.04
N MET A 81 -6.77 12.73 12.90
CA MET A 81 -7.08 11.82 14.01
C MET A 81 -5.99 11.77 15.08
N LYS A 82 -4.72 11.90 14.70
CA LYS A 82 -3.62 11.98 15.67
C LYS A 82 -3.68 13.28 16.46
N ASP A 83 -3.98 14.39 15.78
CA ASP A 83 -3.96 15.72 16.38
C ASP A 83 -5.20 15.98 17.26
N THR A 84 -6.34 15.33 16.95
CA THR A 84 -7.62 15.53 17.64
C THR A 84 -7.74 14.72 18.94
N ILE A 85 -6.90 13.72 19.19
CA ILE A 85 -6.91 12.93 20.43
C ILE A 85 -5.80 13.46 21.37
N PRO A 86 -6.08 14.41 22.28
CA PRO A 86 -5.15 14.72 23.35
C PRO A 86 -5.17 13.54 24.31
N LEU A 87 -4.24 12.59 24.20
CA LEU A 87 -4.11 11.41 25.07
C LEU A 87 -4.49 11.72 26.52
N PRO A 88 -5.70 11.37 27.01
CA PRO A 88 -5.98 11.43 28.43
C PRO A 88 -6.02 9.98 28.93
N ALA A 89 -5.07 9.64 29.81
CA ALA A 89 -5.25 8.56 30.78
C ALA A 89 -5.61 7.17 30.22
N VAL A 90 -4.73 6.57 29.41
CA VAL A 90 -4.62 5.10 29.35
C VAL A 90 -3.17 4.70 29.57
N ILE A 91 -2.63 5.07 30.73
CA ILE A 91 -1.63 4.34 31.51
C ILE A 91 -1.92 4.62 32.99
#